data_AF-A0AA96CBB8-F1
#
_entry.id   AF-A0AA96CBB8-F1
#
_cell.length_a   1.000
_cell.length_b   1.000
_cell.length_c   1.000
_cell.angle_alpha   90.00
_cell.angle_beta   90.00
_cell.angle_gamma   90.00
#
_symmetry.space_group_name_H-M   'P 1'
#
loop_
_entity.id
_entity.type
_entity.pdbx_description
1 polymer ?
#
loop_
_entity_poly.entity_id
_entity_poly.type
_entity_poly.pdbx_seq_one_letter_code
_entity_poly.pdbx_strand_id
1 'polypeptide(L)'
;MVSNVQNAFRVPSANDRTIISLFDELMQEHGFNPCSIHLRGAPRGYTRTDNQSLFEQLTKKKLHTLRIVSSHGPIVAVTYTRGIFVPNPHGHGLQHIHSPSWDTIEVSPASQEANDPIAVATIIELINKRLPMPMGGTDDLGPAEAAVASHVAMVERLEQTLTDMAERHGAQQAKLQEEFDQRRQKLIEETDALRATTVADLDGERQSVAVQRQELDERAKELDDRQNTHVRRDIRRELKVQLAEYKTAFGLTAGTKGLRTPIHWAVAVVLVVVIAGVVLFASQTPPNDGWPYALFLAKPLGLTFVGVVIATWYINWMNRWFERHADVEFRLKELELDIDRASWVVETAFEWKKAGEDAMPDKMLEAIGRNLFAGREETPAAGLNPVDQLASALLGQASHAKINLAGHQIEFDRKALKRAGKAE
;
A
#
# COMPACT_ATOMS: atom_id res chain seq x y z
N MET A 1 47.86 96.95 -38.52
CA MET A 1 46.75 96.18 -37.90
C MET A 1 46.88 94.75 -38.39
N VAL A 2 47.68 93.95 -37.67
CA VAL A 2 47.85 92.52 -37.98
C VAL A 2 46.73 91.79 -37.24
N SER A 3 45.89 91.09 -37.98
CA SER A 3 44.80 90.27 -37.45
C SER A 3 45.38 89.18 -36.57
N ASN A 4 45.07 89.21 -35.26
CA ASN A 4 45.23 88.05 -34.39
C ASN A 4 44.40 86.92 -35.01
N VAL A 5 45.05 85.85 -35.45
CA VAL A 5 44.39 84.63 -35.91
C VAL A 5 43.75 83.97 -34.68
N GLN A 6 42.46 84.25 -34.44
CA GLN A 6 41.67 83.54 -33.43
C GLN A 6 41.21 82.23 -34.05
N ASN A 7 41.75 81.11 -33.57
CA ASN A 7 41.31 79.78 -33.99
C ASN A 7 40.05 79.40 -33.21
N ALA A 8 38.89 79.83 -33.73
CA ALA A 8 37.58 79.48 -33.18
C ALA A 8 36.99 78.29 -33.95
N PHE A 9 36.82 77.16 -33.25
CA PHE A 9 36.27 75.92 -33.80
C PHE A 9 34.82 75.72 -33.37
N ARG A 10 33.99 75.22 -34.29
CA ARG A 10 32.62 74.80 -33.97
C ARG A 10 32.63 73.32 -33.59
N VAL A 11 32.13 73.02 -32.40
CA VAL A 11 32.01 71.66 -31.87
C VAL A 11 30.55 71.30 -31.64
N PRO A 12 30.15 70.01 -31.73
CA PRO A 12 28.81 69.57 -31.36
C PRO A 12 28.52 69.93 -29.90
N SER A 13 27.25 70.23 -29.58
CA SER A 13 26.93 70.59 -28.20
C SER A 13 27.18 69.43 -27.25
N ALA A 14 28.01 69.67 -26.24
CA ALA A 14 28.40 68.67 -25.26
C ALA A 14 27.73 68.93 -23.90
N ASN A 15 27.57 67.85 -23.14
CA ASN A 15 27.09 67.96 -21.76
C ASN A 15 28.19 68.58 -20.87
N ASP A 16 27.77 69.19 -19.76
CA ASP A 16 28.67 69.90 -18.86
C ASP A 16 29.75 68.98 -18.28
N ARG A 17 29.44 67.69 -18.06
CA ARG A 17 30.39 66.69 -17.57
C ARG A 17 31.57 66.49 -18.54
N THR A 18 31.30 66.34 -19.83
CA THR A 18 32.32 66.14 -20.86
C THR A 18 33.22 67.36 -20.99
N ILE A 19 32.64 68.56 -20.92
CA ILE A 19 33.38 69.82 -20.97
C ILE A 19 34.28 69.95 -19.74
N ILE A 20 33.75 69.73 -18.54
CA ILE A 20 34.53 69.79 -17.30
C ILE A 20 35.66 68.74 -17.33
N SER A 21 35.40 67.50 -17.77
CA SER A 21 36.46 66.50 -17.87
C SER A 21 37.55 66.86 -18.86
N LEU A 22 37.22 67.55 -19.95
CA LEU A 22 38.22 68.03 -20.91
C LEU A 22 39.13 69.09 -20.26
N PHE A 23 38.56 70.06 -19.56
CA PHE A 23 39.36 71.07 -18.85
C PHE A 23 40.16 70.46 -17.69
N ASP A 24 39.65 69.41 -17.05
CA ASP A 24 40.38 68.64 -16.03
C ASP A 24 41.62 67.95 -16.63
N GLU A 25 41.46 67.32 -17.80
CA GLU A 25 42.56 66.68 -18.53
C GLU A 25 43.60 67.72 -18.98
N LEU A 26 43.16 68.88 -19.49
CA LEU A 26 44.06 70.00 -19.83
C LEU A 26 44.86 70.51 -18.62
N MET A 27 44.23 70.59 -17.45
CA MET A 27 44.92 70.98 -16.21
C MET A 27 45.97 69.95 -15.78
N GLN A 28 45.63 68.66 -15.85
CA GLN A 28 46.51 67.58 -15.38
C GLN A 28 47.68 67.31 -16.33
N GLU A 29 47.44 67.26 -17.64
CA GLU A 29 48.44 66.85 -18.63
C GLU A 29 49.29 68.03 -19.15
N HIS A 30 48.72 69.24 -19.20
CA HIS A 30 49.37 70.40 -19.83
C HIS A 30 49.56 71.61 -18.90
N GLY A 31 49.33 71.44 -17.59
CA GLY A 31 49.64 72.47 -16.58
C GLY A 31 48.78 73.73 -16.70
N PHE A 32 47.55 73.61 -17.18
CA PHE A 32 46.61 74.71 -17.24
C PHE A 32 46.19 75.18 -15.84
N ASN A 33 45.95 76.49 -15.68
CA ASN A 33 45.43 77.06 -14.44
C ASN A 33 44.01 76.56 -14.13
N PRO A 34 43.55 76.64 -12.85
CA PRO A 34 42.17 76.35 -12.50
C PRO A 34 41.18 77.07 -13.42
N CYS A 35 40.28 76.30 -14.04
CA CYS A 35 39.30 76.85 -14.97
C CYS A 35 38.32 77.80 -14.26
N SER A 36 38.00 78.90 -14.94
CA SER A 36 36.91 79.80 -14.58
C SER A 36 35.66 79.39 -15.35
N ILE A 37 34.58 79.09 -14.62
CA ILE A 37 33.29 78.74 -15.20
C ILE A 37 32.26 79.84 -14.94
N HIS A 38 31.55 80.24 -15.99
CA HIS A 38 30.37 81.09 -15.90
C HIS A 38 29.13 80.25 -16.15
N LEU A 39 28.25 80.17 -15.16
CA LEU A 39 26.96 79.51 -15.28
C LEU A 39 25.92 80.46 -15.87
N ARG A 40 24.97 79.90 -16.61
CA ARG A 40 23.84 80.67 -17.15
C ARG A 40 23.05 81.32 -16.00
N GLY A 41 22.87 82.65 -16.06
CA GLY A 41 22.11 83.43 -15.07
C GLY A 41 22.87 83.80 -13.80
N ALA A 42 24.12 83.35 -13.62
CA ALA A 42 24.95 83.75 -12.48
C ALA A 42 25.76 85.03 -12.80
N PRO A 43 25.79 86.02 -11.91
CA PRO A 43 26.52 87.28 -12.12
C PRO A 43 28.03 87.17 -11.89
N ARG A 44 28.53 86.07 -11.30
CA ARG A 44 29.94 85.85 -10.98
C ARG A 44 30.45 84.56 -11.61
N GLY A 45 31.71 84.57 -12.05
CA GLY A 45 32.44 83.35 -12.43
C GLY A 45 32.88 82.59 -11.18
N TYR A 46 32.95 81.26 -11.30
CA TYR A 46 33.42 80.38 -10.24
C TYR A 46 34.74 79.75 -10.67
N THR A 47 35.75 79.81 -9.80
CA THR A 47 37.01 79.09 -9.96
C THR A 47 36.91 77.72 -9.28
N ARG A 48 37.62 76.73 -9.82
CA ARG A 48 37.60 75.37 -9.28
C ARG A 48 38.10 75.27 -7.83
N THR A 49 39.10 76.08 -7.46
CA THR A 49 39.69 76.12 -6.11
C THR A 49 38.69 76.53 -5.04
N ASP A 50 37.75 77.41 -5.38
CA ASP A 50 36.90 78.06 -4.39
C ASP A 50 35.55 77.34 -4.24
N ASN A 51 35.17 76.47 -5.20
CA ASN A 51 33.82 75.91 -5.31
C ASN A 51 33.79 74.42 -5.73
N GLN A 52 34.59 73.56 -5.09
CA GLN A 52 34.72 72.14 -5.44
C GLN A 52 33.38 71.37 -5.45
N SER A 53 32.47 71.64 -4.52
CA SER A 53 31.17 70.97 -4.43
C SER A 53 30.24 71.26 -5.62
N LEU A 54 30.36 72.45 -6.23
CA LEU A 54 29.61 72.84 -7.41
C LEU A 54 30.10 72.07 -8.64
N PHE A 55 31.42 71.94 -8.81
CA PHE A 55 32.01 71.14 -9.88
C PHE A 55 31.61 69.67 -9.78
N GLU A 56 31.62 69.07 -8.58
CA GLU A 56 31.15 67.68 -8.40
C GLU A 56 29.68 67.49 -8.80
N GLN A 57 28.82 68.46 -8.51
CA GLN A 57 27.41 68.39 -8.89
C GLN A 57 27.21 68.52 -10.41
N LEU A 58 27.98 69.38 -11.07
CA LEU A 58 27.97 69.53 -12.52
C LEU A 58 28.50 68.28 -13.23
N THR A 59 29.48 67.60 -12.65
CA THR A 59 30.02 66.34 -13.21
C THR A 59 29.07 65.15 -12.99
N LYS A 60 28.29 65.14 -11.89
CA LYS A 60 27.34 64.04 -11.59
C LYS A 60 26.07 64.08 -12.44
N LYS A 61 25.60 65.25 -12.86
CA LYS A 61 24.35 65.41 -13.62
C LYS A 61 24.64 65.72 -15.09
N LYS A 62 23.83 65.17 -16.02
CA LYS A 62 23.89 65.50 -17.45
C LYS A 62 23.21 66.86 -17.71
N LEU A 63 23.85 67.94 -17.27
CA LEU A 63 23.34 69.31 -17.39
C LEU A 63 23.93 70.03 -18.61
N HIS A 64 23.24 71.12 -18.99
CA HIS A 64 23.67 72.09 -20.01
C HIS A 64 23.53 73.53 -19.47
N THR A 65 24.17 73.81 -18.33
CA THR A 65 24.10 75.09 -17.62
C THR A 65 25.37 75.94 -17.74
N LEU A 66 26.50 75.35 -18.15
CA LEU A 66 27.73 76.10 -18.46
C LEU A 66 27.50 77.07 -19.62
N ARG A 67 27.95 78.31 -19.46
CA ARG A 67 27.90 79.35 -20.49
C ARG A 67 29.28 79.58 -21.11
N ILE A 68 30.27 79.80 -20.27
CA ILE A 68 31.66 80.01 -20.67
C ILE A 68 32.54 79.21 -19.71
N VAL A 69 33.51 78.50 -20.25
CA VAL A 69 34.59 77.88 -19.48
C VAL A 69 35.89 78.36 -20.09
N SER A 70 36.73 79.03 -19.31
CA SER A 70 38.05 79.47 -19.76
C SER A 70 39.14 78.96 -18.84
N SER A 71 40.24 78.55 -19.43
CA SER A 71 41.46 78.23 -18.70
C SER A 71 42.67 78.71 -19.49
N HIS A 72 43.68 79.17 -18.76
CA HIS A 72 44.90 79.74 -19.31
C HIS A 72 46.06 78.79 -18.99
N GLY A 73 46.66 78.24 -20.04
CA GLY A 73 47.90 77.49 -19.96
C GLY A 73 49.12 78.38 -20.22
N PRO A 74 50.34 77.82 -20.12
CA PRO A 74 51.58 78.56 -20.35
C PRO A 74 51.75 79.01 -21.81
N ILE A 75 51.14 78.30 -22.77
CA ILE A 75 51.33 78.53 -24.22
C ILE A 75 50.04 79.03 -24.88
N VAL A 76 48.88 78.48 -24.50
CA VAL A 76 47.58 78.87 -25.06
C VAL A 76 46.53 79.06 -23.96
N ALA A 77 45.56 79.92 -24.23
CA ALA A 77 44.31 80.01 -23.52
C ALA A 77 43.23 79.29 -24.31
N VAL A 78 42.43 78.46 -23.63
CA VAL A 78 41.30 77.74 -24.21
C VAL A 78 40.02 78.28 -23.60
N THR A 79 39.11 78.74 -24.46
CA THR A 79 37.81 79.26 -24.06
C THR A 79 36.71 78.48 -24.77
N TYR A 80 35.94 77.72 -24.02
CA TYR A 80 34.70 77.11 -24.47
C TYR A 80 33.54 78.06 -24.20
N THR A 81 32.73 78.33 -25.21
CA THR A 81 31.51 79.12 -25.14
C THR A 81 30.34 78.32 -25.68
N ARG A 82 29.25 78.25 -24.92
CA ARG A 82 28.01 77.62 -25.37
C ARG A 82 27.25 78.54 -26.32
N GLY A 83 27.34 78.29 -27.63
CA GLY A 83 26.88 79.18 -28.70
C GLY A 83 28.01 80.07 -29.25
N ILE A 84 27.67 81.25 -29.77
CA ILE A 84 28.63 82.20 -30.36
C ILE A 84 28.38 83.63 -29.86
N PHE A 85 29.45 84.40 -29.71
CA PHE A 85 29.36 85.84 -29.59
C PHE A 85 29.48 86.47 -30.98
N VAL A 86 28.43 87.15 -31.42
CA VAL A 86 28.46 87.95 -32.66
C VAL A 86 28.46 89.44 -32.33
N PRO A 87 29.08 90.29 -33.14
CA PRO A 87 28.92 91.75 -33.01
C PRO A 87 27.43 92.12 -32.99
N ASN A 88 27.02 92.92 -32.01
CA ASN A 88 25.65 93.41 -31.95
C ASN A 88 25.43 94.35 -33.14
N PRO A 89 24.50 94.05 -34.08
CA PRO A 89 24.28 94.88 -35.25
C PRO A 89 23.69 96.26 -34.92
N HIS A 90 23.27 96.53 -33.68
CA HIS A 90 22.52 97.74 -33.28
C HIS A 90 23.20 98.57 -32.16
N GLY A 91 24.48 98.36 -31.87
CA GLY A 91 25.20 99.17 -30.87
C GLY A 91 26.61 98.68 -30.54
N HIS A 92 27.23 99.26 -29.51
CA HIS A 92 28.52 98.81 -29.00
C HIS A 92 28.36 97.56 -28.11
N GLY A 93 28.85 96.40 -28.57
CA GLY A 93 28.93 95.18 -27.76
C GLY A 93 28.82 93.88 -28.57
N LEU A 94 29.08 92.74 -27.93
CA LEU A 94 28.87 91.40 -28.48
C LEU A 94 27.53 90.84 -27.99
N GLN A 95 26.68 90.40 -28.92
CA GLN A 95 25.45 89.66 -28.63
C GLN A 95 25.73 88.16 -28.60
N HIS A 96 25.28 87.50 -27.53
CA HIS A 96 25.41 86.05 -27.39
C HIS A 96 24.23 85.34 -28.08
N ILE A 97 24.50 84.58 -29.14
CA ILE A 97 23.51 83.74 -29.82
C ILE A 97 23.68 82.31 -29.33
N HIS A 98 22.64 81.78 -28.69
CA HIS A 98 22.60 80.39 -28.27
C HIS A 98 22.25 79.50 -29.47
N SER A 99 23.07 78.47 -29.72
CA SER A 99 22.75 77.39 -30.64
C SER A 99 22.42 76.11 -29.84
N PRO A 100 21.36 75.38 -30.20
CA PRO A 100 21.02 74.10 -29.55
C PRO A 100 21.88 72.93 -30.04
N SER A 101 22.64 73.09 -31.13
CA SER A 101 23.33 71.98 -31.81
C SER A 101 24.86 72.09 -31.81
N TRP A 102 25.40 73.29 -31.63
CA TRP A 102 26.84 73.53 -31.70
C TRP A 102 27.29 74.60 -30.71
N ASP A 103 28.51 74.42 -30.22
CA ASP A 103 29.21 75.30 -29.31
C ASP A 103 30.54 75.75 -29.93
N THR A 104 31.18 76.77 -29.37
CA THR A 104 32.42 77.34 -29.90
C THR A 104 33.57 77.10 -28.93
N ILE A 105 34.69 76.59 -29.41
CA ILE A 105 35.94 76.53 -28.66
C ILE A 105 36.95 77.43 -29.35
N GLU A 106 37.44 78.41 -28.62
CA GLU A 106 38.49 79.31 -29.06
C GLU A 106 39.81 78.92 -28.40
N VAL A 107 40.84 78.74 -29.22
CA VAL A 107 42.22 78.56 -28.75
C VAL A 107 43.02 79.78 -29.17
N SER A 108 43.46 80.57 -28.20
CA SER A 108 44.26 81.78 -28.43
C SER A 108 45.65 81.64 -27.79
N PRO A 109 46.72 82.16 -28.42
CA PRO A 109 48.05 82.12 -27.82
C PRO A 109 48.09 82.98 -26.54
N ALA A 110 48.72 82.47 -25.48
CA ALA A 110 48.75 83.12 -24.17
C ALA A 110 49.60 84.41 -24.16
N SER A 111 50.60 84.51 -25.06
CA SER A 111 51.39 85.73 -25.30
C SER A 111 51.83 85.80 -26.76
N GLN A 112 52.14 87.01 -27.26
CA GLN A 112 52.61 87.20 -28.65
C GLN A 112 53.97 86.53 -28.94
N GLU A 113 54.74 86.16 -27.91
CA GLU A 113 56.07 85.55 -28.05
C GLU A 113 56.04 84.01 -27.90
N ALA A 114 54.92 83.41 -27.48
CA ALA A 114 54.80 81.98 -27.18
C ALA A 114 54.07 81.18 -28.29
N ASN A 115 54.50 81.33 -29.54
CA ASN A 115 53.99 80.52 -30.66
C ASN A 115 54.88 79.28 -30.88
N ASP A 116 54.70 78.23 -30.06
CA ASP A 116 55.18 76.88 -30.40
C ASP A 116 54.07 76.12 -31.15
N PRO A 117 54.17 75.95 -32.48
CA PRO A 117 53.11 75.34 -33.29
C PRO A 117 52.81 73.89 -32.90
N ILE A 118 53.82 73.17 -32.39
CA ILE A 118 53.69 71.74 -32.03
C ILE A 118 52.87 71.61 -30.75
N ALA A 119 53.13 72.46 -29.76
CA ALA A 119 52.35 72.47 -28.52
C ALA A 119 50.87 72.81 -28.76
N VAL A 120 50.58 73.76 -29.67
CA VAL A 120 49.21 74.09 -30.08
C VAL A 120 48.53 72.89 -30.75
N ALA A 121 49.22 72.17 -31.63
CA ALA A 121 48.68 71.00 -32.32
C ALA A 121 48.31 69.87 -31.34
N THR A 122 49.15 69.57 -30.35
CA THR A 122 48.87 68.54 -29.33
C THR A 122 47.64 68.87 -28.49
N ILE A 123 47.46 70.15 -28.13
CA ILE A 123 46.28 70.59 -27.36
C ILE A 123 45.01 70.49 -28.22
N ILE A 124 45.08 70.83 -29.51
CA ILE A 124 43.98 70.66 -30.46
C ILE A 124 43.61 69.17 -30.62
N GLU A 125 44.60 68.27 -30.67
CA GLU A 125 44.36 66.82 -30.74
C GLU A 125 43.61 66.29 -29.50
N LEU A 126 44.01 66.72 -28.30
CA LEU A 126 43.33 66.35 -27.06
C LEU A 126 41.88 66.86 -27.04
N ILE A 127 41.65 68.10 -27.48
CA ILE A 127 40.30 68.66 -27.62
C ILE A 127 39.49 67.81 -28.61
N ASN A 128 40.06 67.45 -29.77
CA ASN A 128 39.39 66.68 -30.80
C ASN A 128 38.99 65.26 -30.32
N LYS A 129 39.81 64.64 -29.47
CA LYS A 129 39.53 63.32 -28.88
C LYS A 129 38.25 63.32 -28.03
N ARG A 130 37.95 64.41 -27.34
CA ARG A 130 36.78 64.53 -26.44
C ARG A 130 35.59 65.21 -27.11
N LEU A 131 35.87 66.15 -28.00
CA LEU A 131 34.89 66.93 -28.73
C LEU A 131 35.29 66.87 -30.21
N PRO A 132 34.73 65.94 -30.99
CA PRO A 132 35.13 65.75 -32.38
C PRO A 132 34.87 67.04 -33.14
N MET A 133 35.96 67.73 -33.46
CA MET A 133 35.95 68.89 -34.34
C MET A 133 35.85 68.35 -35.77
N PRO A 134 35.02 68.95 -36.64
CA PRO A 134 35.10 68.64 -38.06
C PRO A 134 36.54 68.91 -38.52
N MET A 135 37.20 67.85 -39.01
CA MET A 135 38.57 67.92 -39.52
C MET A 135 38.56 68.77 -40.78
N GLY A 136 38.98 70.02 -40.65
CA GLY A 136 39.11 70.96 -41.75
C GLY A 136 39.07 72.38 -41.26
N GLY A 137 40.20 73.09 -41.38
CA GLY A 137 40.23 74.54 -41.24
C GLY A 137 39.14 75.13 -42.11
N THR A 138 38.19 75.84 -41.49
CA THR A 138 37.01 76.42 -42.12
C THR A 138 37.33 77.69 -42.89
N ASP A 139 38.48 77.74 -43.56
CA ASP A 139 38.87 78.95 -44.26
C ASP A 139 38.53 78.91 -45.76
N ASP A 140 38.15 77.77 -46.37
CA ASP A 140 37.89 77.80 -47.83
C ASP A 140 36.96 76.72 -48.49
N LEU A 141 36.14 75.94 -47.77
CA LEU A 141 35.26 74.93 -48.42
C LEU A 141 33.77 75.05 -48.07
N GLY A 142 32.92 74.94 -49.10
CA GLY A 142 31.47 75.18 -49.04
C GLY A 142 30.67 74.11 -48.26
N PRO A 143 29.49 74.48 -47.72
CA PRO A 143 28.73 73.69 -46.73
C PRO A 143 28.19 72.32 -47.20
N ALA A 144 28.22 72.02 -48.50
CA ALA A 144 27.63 70.78 -49.05
C ALA A 144 28.60 69.58 -49.03
N GLU A 145 29.89 69.78 -49.28
CA GLU A 145 30.86 68.68 -49.40
C GLU A 145 31.30 68.13 -48.02
N ALA A 146 31.40 69.01 -47.01
CA ALA A 146 31.66 68.60 -45.62
C ALA A 146 30.52 67.73 -45.05
N ALA A 147 29.26 67.97 -45.48
CA ALA A 147 28.12 67.16 -45.07
C ALA A 147 28.15 65.74 -45.67
N VAL A 148 28.57 65.62 -46.94
CA VAL A 148 28.66 64.32 -47.63
C VAL A 148 29.77 63.45 -47.03
N ALA A 149 30.95 64.01 -46.76
CA ALA A 149 32.04 63.27 -46.12
C ALA A 149 31.67 62.76 -44.71
N SER A 150 30.96 63.59 -43.92
CA SER A 150 30.45 63.18 -42.61
C SER A 150 29.40 62.06 -42.71
N HIS A 151 28.56 62.06 -43.75
CA HIS A 151 27.56 61.01 -43.95
C HIS A 151 28.21 59.67 -44.34
N VAL A 152 29.21 59.68 -45.23
CA VAL A 152 29.93 58.46 -45.64
C VAL A 152 30.64 57.81 -44.44
N ALA A 153 31.35 58.60 -43.63
CA ALA A 153 32.01 58.09 -42.42
C ALA A 153 31.00 57.56 -41.37
N MET A 154 29.79 58.13 -41.31
CA MET A 154 28.73 57.66 -40.42
C MET A 154 28.13 56.33 -40.89
N VAL A 155 27.97 56.13 -42.19
CA VAL A 155 27.49 54.86 -42.77
C VAL A 155 28.50 53.75 -42.54
N GLU A 156 29.79 54.00 -42.80
CA GLU A 156 30.85 53.00 -42.59
C GLU A 156 30.96 52.58 -41.10
N ARG A 157 30.79 53.54 -40.19
CA ARG A 157 30.75 53.26 -38.75
C ARG A 157 29.49 52.49 -38.35
N LEU A 158 28.34 52.78 -38.97
CA LEU A 158 27.11 52.02 -38.77
C LEU A 158 27.28 50.58 -39.23
N GLU A 159 27.88 50.35 -40.41
CA GLU A 159 28.18 49.00 -40.92
C GLU A 159 29.10 48.24 -39.97
N GLN A 160 30.17 48.86 -39.48
CA GLN A 160 31.03 48.25 -38.46
C GLN A 160 30.27 47.91 -37.18
N THR A 161 29.44 48.83 -36.67
CA THR A 161 28.65 48.57 -35.45
C THR A 161 27.59 47.48 -35.64
N LEU A 162 26.97 47.40 -36.82
CA LEU A 162 26.01 46.34 -37.15
C LEU A 162 26.70 44.98 -37.24
N THR A 163 27.91 44.94 -37.80
CA THR A 163 28.70 43.71 -37.89
C THR A 163 29.12 43.22 -36.50
N ASP A 164 29.67 44.10 -35.66
CA ASP A 164 30.04 43.78 -34.26
C ASP A 164 28.81 43.38 -33.42
N MET A 165 27.65 44.03 -33.62
CA MET A 165 26.40 43.62 -32.98
C MET A 165 25.93 42.24 -33.46
N ALA A 166 26.01 41.95 -34.75
CA ALA A 166 25.61 40.65 -35.31
C ALA A 166 26.51 39.53 -34.78
N GLU A 167 27.83 39.75 -34.71
CA GLU A 167 28.78 38.80 -34.14
C GLU A 167 28.52 38.56 -32.65
N ARG A 168 28.32 39.62 -31.86
CA ARG A 168 27.99 39.50 -30.43
C ARG A 168 26.67 38.80 -30.20
N HIS A 169 25.66 39.09 -31.01
CA HIS A 169 24.37 38.42 -30.93
C HIS A 169 24.48 36.94 -31.30
N GLY A 170 25.24 36.60 -32.34
CA GLY A 170 25.52 35.20 -32.71
C GLY A 170 26.26 34.43 -31.60
N ALA A 171 27.30 35.03 -31.02
CA ALA A 171 28.04 34.44 -29.91
C ALA A 171 27.17 34.28 -28.65
N GLN A 172 26.28 35.24 -28.38
CA GLN A 172 25.35 35.18 -27.26
C GLN A 172 24.29 34.09 -27.46
N GLN A 173 23.73 33.97 -28.67
CA GLN A 173 22.78 32.90 -29.03
C GLN A 173 23.43 31.52 -28.92
N ALA A 174 24.66 31.36 -29.40
CA ALA A 174 25.40 30.10 -29.29
C ALA A 174 25.62 29.67 -27.83
N LYS A 175 26.02 30.60 -26.97
CA LYS A 175 26.17 30.33 -25.52
C LYS A 175 24.86 29.96 -24.85
N LEU A 176 23.79 30.71 -25.14
CA LEU A 176 22.46 30.40 -24.60
C LEU A 176 21.99 29.02 -25.03
N GLN A 177 22.17 28.67 -26.31
CA GLN A 177 21.80 27.36 -26.83
C GLN A 177 22.58 26.24 -26.13
N GLU A 178 23.89 26.42 -25.93
CA GLU A 178 24.73 25.46 -25.21
C GLU A 178 24.29 25.31 -23.75
N GLU A 179 24.01 26.40 -23.05
CA GLU A 179 23.48 26.37 -21.68
C GLU A 179 22.11 25.67 -21.61
N PHE A 180 21.22 25.93 -22.57
CA PHE A 180 19.91 25.27 -22.67
C PHE A 180 20.05 23.78 -22.91
N ASP A 181 20.92 23.36 -23.82
CA ASP A 181 21.15 21.96 -24.14
C ASP A 181 21.76 21.22 -22.94
N GLN A 182 22.75 21.82 -22.26
CA GLN A 182 23.32 21.27 -21.03
C GLN A 182 22.27 21.14 -19.92
N ARG A 183 21.42 22.16 -19.73
CA ARG A 183 20.39 22.14 -18.69
C ARG A 183 19.28 21.15 -19.00
N ARG A 184 18.91 21.04 -20.27
CA ARG A 184 17.97 20.03 -20.75
C ARG A 184 18.51 18.62 -20.52
N GLN A 185 19.79 18.38 -20.83
CA GLN A 185 20.42 17.09 -20.63
C GLN A 185 20.44 16.69 -19.14
N LYS A 186 20.88 17.61 -18.28
CA LYS A 186 20.86 17.39 -16.81
C LYS A 186 19.46 17.08 -16.29
N LEU A 187 18.45 17.83 -16.75
CA LEU A 187 17.06 17.58 -16.34
C LEU A 187 16.57 16.20 -16.77
N ILE A 188 16.93 15.75 -17.98
CA ILE A 188 16.58 14.41 -18.45
C ILE A 188 17.26 13.35 -17.58
N GLU A 189 18.56 13.49 -17.32
CA GLU A 189 19.32 12.56 -16.47
C GLU A 189 18.77 12.50 -15.03
N GLU A 190 18.47 13.64 -14.42
CA GLU A 190 17.86 13.71 -13.08
C GLU A 190 16.46 13.06 -13.06
N THR A 191 15.66 13.31 -14.10
CA THR A 191 14.31 12.74 -14.20
C THR A 191 14.36 11.23 -14.39
N ASP A 192 15.28 10.73 -15.21
CA ASP A 192 15.44 9.30 -15.45
C ASP A 192 16.03 8.59 -14.22
N ALA A 193 16.98 9.21 -13.52
CA ALA A 193 17.49 8.72 -12.24
C ALA A 193 16.37 8.63 -11.19
N LEU A 194 15.56 9.68 -11.04
CA LEU A 194 14.45 9.71 -10.10
C LEU A 194 13.37 8.67 -10.45
N ARG A 195 13.09 8.47 -11.75
CA ARG A 195 12.17 7.42 -12.20
C ARG A 195 12.71 6.03 -11.88
N ALA A 196 14.00 5.79 -12.12
CA ALA A 196 14.64 4.52 -11.84
C ALA A 196 14.60 4.19 -10.34
N THR A 197 14.89 5.16 -9.46
CA THR A 197 14.80 4.95 -8.00
C THR A 197 13.36 4.69 -7.57
N THR A 198 12.41 5.49 -8.06
CA THR A 198 10.99 5.32 -7.71
C THR A 198 10.44 3.96 -8.15
N VAL A 199 10.81 3.49 -9.34
CA VAL A 199 10.42 2.16 -9.83
C VAL A 199 11.05 1.07 -8.97
N ALA A 200 12.33 1.19 -8.63
CA ALA A 200 13.01 0.23 -7.76
C ALA A 200 12.38 0.16 -6.36
N ASP A 201 12.03 1.32 -5.77
CA ASP A 201 11.36 1.39 -4.47
C ASP A 201 9.97 0.75 -4.53
N LEU A 202 9.18 1.05 -5.58
CA LEU A 202 7.86 0.46 -5.78
C LEU A 202 7.92 -1.06 -5.99
N ASP A 203 8.91 -1.55 -6.72
CA ASP A 203 9.09 -2.99 -6.93
C ASP A 203 9.54 -3.69 -5.64
N GLY A 204 10.41 -3.05 -4.85
CA GLY A 204 10.79 -3.51 -3.51
C GLY A 204 9.61 -3.57 -2.55
N GLU A 205 8.79 -2.52 -2.50
CA GLU A 205 7.55 -2.52 -1.70
C GLU A 205 6.58 -3.60 -2.17
N ARG A 206 6.34 -3.74 -3.47
CA ARG A 206 5.48 -4.80 -4.03
C ARG A 206 5.96 -6.19 -3.66
N GLN A 207 7.27 -6.43 -3.72
CA GLN A 207 7.84 -7.71 -3.33
C GLN A 207 7.66 -7.96 -1.83
N SER A 208 7.90 -6.96 -0.98
CA SER A 208 7.67 -7.10 0.47
C SER A 208 6.20 -7.38 0.81
N VAL A 209 5.26 -6.68 0.15
CA VAL A 209 3.81 -6.91 0.31
C VAL A 209 3.42 -8.30 -0.18
N ALA A 210 4.00 -8.77 -1.28
CA ALA A 210 3.76 -10.11 -1.79
C ALA A 210 4.22 -11.20 -0.81
N VAL A 211 5.41 -11.03 -0.22
CA VAL A 211 5.93 -11.93 0.82
C VAL A 211 5.03 -11.92 2.06
N GLN A 212 4.63 -10.73 2.54
CA GLN A 212 3.72 -10.62 3.68
C GLN A 212 2.37 -11.27 3.42
N ARG A 213 1.82 -11.13 2.21
CA ARG A 213 0.56 -11.80 1.82
C ARG A 213 0.71 -13.32 1.83
N GLN A 214 1.80 -13.85 1.31
CA GLN A 214 2.07 -15.29 1.36
C GLN A 214 2.17 -15.80 2.81
N GLU A 215 2.91 -15.09 3.67
CA GLU A 215 3.03 -15.45 5.09
C GLU A 215 1.68 -15.39 5.82
N LEU A 216 0.84 -14.39 5.51
CA LEU A 216 -0.52 -14.28 6.07
C LEU A 216 -1.43 -15.40 5.57
N ASP A 217 -1.37 -15.76 4.30
CA ASP A 217 -2.16 -16.87 3.73
C ASP A 217 -1.74 -18.22 4.34
N GLU A 218 -0.45 -18.44 4.55
CA GLU A 218 0.06 -19.64 5.24
C GLU A 218 -0.42 -19.70 6.70
N ARG A 219 -0.35 -18.58 7.44
CA ARG A 219 -0.88 -18.48 8.80
C ARG A 219 -2.39 -18.69 8.86
N ALA A 220 -3.14 -18.14 7.91
CA ALA A 220 -4.59 -18.29 7.84
C ALA A 220 -4.98 -19.76 7.63
N LYS A 221 -4.29 -20.46 6.72
CA LYS A 221 -4.46 -21.91 6.54
C LYS A 221 -4.14 -22.69 7.81
N GLU A 222 -3.04 -22.35 8.49
CA GLU A 222 -2.68 -23.02 9.75
C GLU A 222 -3.73 -22.80 10.86
N LEU A 223 -4.28 -21.59 10.96
CA LEU A 223 -5.33 -21.27 11.92
C LEU A 223 -6.63 -22.02 11.62
N ASP A 224 -7.04 -22.12 10.36
CA ASP A 224 -8.23 -22.86 9.95
C ASP A 224 -8.10 -24.37 10.25
N ASP A 225 -6.93 -24.96 9.96
CA ASP A 225 -6.64 -26.36 10.31
C ASP A 225 -6.71 -26.62 11.82
N ARG A 226 -6.20 -25.67 12.63
CA ARG A 226 -6.28 -25.74 14.10
C ARG A 226 -7.73 -25.63 14.58
N GLN A 227 -8.53 -24.74 13.98
CA GLN A 227 -9.96 -24.61 14.33
C GLN A 227 -10.73 -25.89 14.01
N ASN A 228 -10.52 -26.49 12.84
CA ASN A 228 -11.15 -27.77 12.48
C ASN A 228 -10.82 -28.90 13.47
N THR A 229 -9.58 -28.93 13.98
CA THR A 229 -9.17 -29.89 15.02
C THR A 229 -9.90 -29.63 16.34
N HIS A 230 -10.04 -28.37 16.74
CA HIS A 230 -10.77 -27.98 17.95
C HIS A 230 -12.26 -28.34 17.87
N VAL A 231 -12.94 -27.99 16.77
CA VAL A 231 -14.36 -28.32 16.55
C VAL A 231 -14.60 -29.83 16.64
N ARG A 232 -13.72 -30.64 16.05
CA ARG A 232 -13.81 -32.11 16.15
C ARG A 232 -13.70 -32.62 17.58
N ARG A 233 -12.75 -32.07 18.35
CA ARG A 233 -12.55 -32.43 19.77
C ARG A 233 -13.75 -32.01 20.63
N ASP A 234 -14.38 -30.88 20.30
CA ASP A 234 -15.58 -30.40 20.99
C ASP A 234 -16.79 -31.29 20.70
N ILE A 235 -17.01 -31.67 19.44
CA ILE A 235 -18.06 -32.65 19.06
C ILE A 235 -17.86 -33.98 19.80
N ARG A 236 -16.62 -34.49 19.86
CA ARG A 236 -16.31 -35.72 20.62
C ARG A 236 -16.63 -35.55 22.10
N ARG A 237 -16.28 -34.40 22.69
CA ARG A 237 -16.57 -34.12 24.11
C ARG A 237 -18.08 -34.09 24.34
N GLU A 238 -18.83 -33.44 23.46
CA GLU A 238 -20.30 -33.39 23.52
C GLU A 238 -20.91 -34.80 23.42
N LEU A 239 -20.49 -35.61 22.43
CA LEU A 239 -20.92 -37.00 22.31
C LEU A 239 -20.63 -37.81 23.57
N LYS A 240 -19.44 -37.64 24.17
CA LYS A 240 -19.09 -38.29 25.44
C LYS A 240 -19.97 -37.85 26.61
N VAL A 241 -20.31 -36.57 26.67
CA VAL A 241 -21.23 -36.05 27.70
C VAL A 241 -22.62 -36.66 27.51
N GLN A 242 -23.13 -36.68 26.28
CA GLN A 242 -24.42 -37.32 25.97
C GLN A 242 -24.39 -38.82 26.29
N LEU A 243 -23.32 -39.55 25.90
CA LEU A 243 -23.13 -40.96 26.25
C LEU A 243 -23.05 -41.20 27.76
N ALA A 244 -22.38 -40.32 28.51
CA ALA A 244 -22.31 -40.40 29.96
C ALA A 244 -23.68 -40.14 30.60
N GLU A 245 -24.45 -39.20 30.07
CA GLU A 245 -25.84 -38.96 30.47
C GLU A 245 -26.74 -40.16 30.17
N TYR A 246 -26.58 -40.78 29.00
CA TYR A 246 -27.27 -42.03 28.67
C TYR A 246 -26.87 -43.19 29.58
N LYS A 247 -25.63 -43.25 30.06
CA LYS A 247 -25.17 -44.27 31.01
C LYS A 247 -25.75 -44.07 32.41
N THR A 248 -25.80 -42.83 32.91
CA THR A 248 -26.42 -42.53 34.21
C THR A 248 -27.94 -42.69 34.16
N ALA A 249 -28.54 -42.37 33.01
CA ALA A 249 -29.95 -42.60 32.70
C ALA A 249 -30.23 -43.99 32.08
N PHE A 250 -29.27 -44.93 32.09
CA PHE A 250 -29.44 -46.32 31.63
C PHE A 250 -30.30 -47.13 32.61
N GLY A 251 -31.31 -46.47 33.18
CA GLY A 251 -32.50 -47.11 33.67
C GLY A 251 -33.43 -47.39 32.50
N LEU A 252 -34.30 -48.35 32.73
CA LEU A 252 -35.37 -48.62 31.78
C LEU A 252 -36.30 -47.43 31.67
N THR A 253 -36.67 -47.09 30.43
CA THR A 253 -37.72 -46.10 30.19
C THR A 253 -38.96 -46.47 31.01
N ALA A 254 -39.66 -45.45 31.51
CA ALA A 254 -40.84 -45.65 32.35
C ALA A 254 -41.88 -46.58 31.68
N GLY A 255 -42.02 -46.49 30.35
CA GLY A 255 -42.87 -47.40 29.57
C GLY A 255 -42.41 -48.85 29.60
N THR A 256 -41.11 -49.13 29.51
CA THR A 256 -40.59 -50.50 29.56
C THR A 256 -40.67 -51.10 30.96
N LYS A 257 -40.48 -50.28 32.01
CA LYS A 257 -40.68 -50.70 33.40
C LYS A 257 -42.16 -51.02 33.68
N GLY A 258 -43.08 -50.21 33.14
CA GLY A 258 -44.53 -50.41 33.24
C GLY A 258 -45.04 -51.69 32.55
N LEU A 259 -44.37 -52.17 31.51
CA LEU A 259 -44.72 -53.43 30.86
C LEU A 259 -44.33 -54.68 31.68
N ARG A 260 -43.48 -54.55 32.70
CA ARG A 260 -43.02 -55.69 33.51
C ARG A 260 -43.72 -55.87 34.83
N THR A 261 -44.11 -54.77 35.46
CA THR A 261 -44.88 -54.82 36.69
C THR A 261 -46.10 -55.75 36.59
N PRO A 262 -46.91 -55.78 35.51
CA PRO A 262 -48.02 -56.72 35.42
C PRO A 262 -47.56 -58.19 35.37
N ILE A 263 -46.42 -58.50 34.75
CA ILE A 263 -45.89 -59.88 34.66
C ILE A 263 -45.41 -60.35 36.04
N HIS A 264 -44.68 -59.51 36.78
CA HIS A 264 -44.27 -59.82 38.15
C HIS A 264 -45.49 -60.04 39.06
N TRP A 265 -46.50 -59.17 38.95
CA TRP A 265 -47.74 -59.33 39.70
C TRP A 265 -48.50 -60.59 39.30
N ALA A 266 -48.61 -60.90 38.01
CA ALA A 266 -49.28 -62.11 37.54
C ALA A 266 -48.60 -63.38 38.07
N VAL A 267 -47.26 -63.46 38.00
CA VAL A 267 -46.50 -64.61 38.53
C VAL A 267 -46.62 -64.68 40.05
N ALA A 268 -46.51 -63.55 40.76
CA ALA A 268 -46.66 -63.52 42.22
C ALA A 268 -48.05 -63.98 42.66
N VAL A 269 -49.11 -63.50 42.01
CA VAL A 269 -50.49 -63.91 42.28
C VAL A 269 -50.66 -65.41 42.05
N VAL A 270 -50.18 -65.93 40.92
CA VAL A 270 -50.30 -67.37 40.64
C VAL A 270 -49.52 -68.21 41.64
N LEU A 271 -48.32 -67.78 42.03
CA LEU A 271 -47.49 -68.48 43.00
C LEU A 271 -48.13 -68.46 44.41
N VAL A 272 -48.73 -67.33 44.81
CA VAL A 272 -49.53 -67.23 46.05
C VAL A 272 -50.74 -68.15 46.00
N VAL A 273 -51.45 -68.23 44.87
CA VAL A 273 -52.59 -69.15 44.69
C VAL A 273 -52.15 -70.61 44.78
N VAL A 274 -51.00 -70.97 44.17
CA VAL A 274 -50.45 -72.33 44.26
C VAL A 274 -50.06 -72.67 45.70
N ILE A 275 -49.36 -71.77 46.41
CA ILE A 275 -48.98 -71.96 47.81
C ILE A 275 -50.22 -72.09 48.70
N ALA A 276 -51.19 -71.18 48.58
CA ALA A 276 -52.43 -71.21 49.34
C ALA A 276 -53.21 -72.50 49.05
N GLY A 277 -53.28 -72.93 47.78
CA GLY A 277 -53.88 -74.19 47.39
C GLY A 277 -53.21 -75.39 48.07
N VAL A 278 -51.88 -75.47 48.04
CA VAL A 278 -51.13 -76.54 48.72
C VAL A 278 -51.39 -76.54 50.23
N VAL A 279 -51.40 -75.38 50.89
CA VAL A 279 -51.67 -75.26 52.33
C VAL A 279 -53.11 -75.68 52.67
N LEU A 280 -54.09 -75.24 51.89
CA LEU A 280 -55.50 -75.59 52.08
C LEU A 280 -55.78 -77.07 51.81
N PHE A 281 -55.08 -77.70 50.87
CA PHE A 281 -55.18 -79.14 50.65
C PHE A 281 -54.48 -79.92 51.76
N ALA A 282 -53.35 -79.44 52.27
CA ALA A 282 -52.63 -80.06 53.37
C ALA A 282 -53.40 -80.01 54.70
N SER A 283 -54.33 -79.06 54.88
CA SER A 283 -55.17 -78.94 56.09
C SER A 283 -56.44 -79.80 56.06
N GLN A 284 -56.77 -80.44 54.93
CA GLN A 284 -57.90 -81.35 54.83
C GLN A 284 -57.55 -82.74 55.39
N THR A 285 -58.50 -83.40 56.05
CA THR A 285 -58.32 -84.76 56.54
C THR A 285 -58.32 -85.75 55.36
N PRO A 286 -57.31 -86.62 55.23
CA PRO A 286 -57.26 -87.59 54.14
C PRO A 286 -58.41 -88.61 54.27
N PRO A 287 -59.04 -89.03 53.16
CA PRO A 287 -60.02 -90.12 53.19
C PRO A 287 -59.35 -91.46 53.55
N ASN A 288 -60.06 -92.33 54.28
CA ASN A 288 -59.49 -93.52 54.92
C ASN A 288 -59.18 -94.71 53.98
N ASP A 289 -59.64 -94.75 52.72
CA ASP A 289 -59.45 -95.93 51.87
C ASP A 289 -59.34 -95.65 50.35
N GLY A 290 -58.49 -96.46 49.69
CA GLY A 290 -58.52 -96.75 48.25
C GLY A 290 -58.12 -95.62 47.28
N TRP A 291 -58.73 -95.64 46.08
CA TRP A 291 -58.54 -94.67 45.00
C TRP A 291 -58.75 -93.19 45.42
N PRO A 292 -59.69 -92.84 46.32
CA PRO A 292 -59.81 -91.48 46.87
C PRO A 292 -58.58 -90.95 47.59
N TYR A 293 -57.82 -91.80 48.30
CA TYR A 293 -56.58 -91.41 48.98
C TYR A 293 -55.46 -91.09 47.97
N ALA A 294 -55.34 -91.88 46.91
CA ALA A 294 -54.40 -91.62 45.82
C ALA A 294 -54.71 -90.29 45.10
N LEU A 295 -55.98 -90.00 44.83
CA LEU A 295 -56.42 -88.71 44.27
C LEU A 295 -56.17 -87.54 45.23
N PHE A 296 -56.28 -87.75 46.54
CA PHE A 296 -55.98 -86.75 47.55
C PHE A 296 -54.49 -86.36 47.54
N LEU A 297 -53.58 -87.33 47.41
CA LEU A 297 -52.14 -87.10 47.29
C LEU A 297 -51.72 -86.54 45.92
N ALA A 298 -52.40 -86.92 44.84
CA ALA A 298 -52.08 -86.46 43.49
C ALA A 298 -52.33 -84.95 43.30
N LYS A 299 -53.32 -84.37 43.98
CA LYS A 299 -53.69 -82.94 43.87
C LYS A 299 -52.58 -81.97 44.32
N PRO A 300 -52.01 -82.08 45.54
CA PRO A 300 -50.91 -81.21 45.96
C PRO A 300 -49.65 -81.44 45.12
N LEU A 301 -49.37 -82.68 44.69
CA LEU A 301 -48.26 -82.98 43.78
C LEU A 301 -48.43 -82.31 42.40
N GLY A 302 -49.65 -82.29 41.86
CA GLY A 302 -49.96 -81.57 40.62
C GLY A 302 -49.80 -80.06 40.78
N LEU A 303 -50.25 -79.49 41.91
CA LEU A 303 -50.10 -78.06 42.21
C LEU A 303 -48.63 -77.65 42.39
N THR A 304 -47.83 -78.44 43.10
CA THR A 304 -46.39 -78.15 43.25
C THR A 304 -45.67 -78.27 41.91
N PHE A 305 -46.02 -79.25 41.07
CA PHE A 305 -45.49 -79.35 39.71
C PHE A 305 -45.79 -78.09 38.89
N VAL A 306 -47.03 -77.59 38.92
CA VAL A 306 -47.40 -76.32 38.25
C VAL A 306 -46.59 -75.15 38.82
N GLY A 307 -46.41 -75.07 40.14
CA GLY A 307 -45.59 -74.05 40.78
C GLY A 307 -44.14 -74.07 40.32
N VAL A 308 -43.53 -75.26 40.23
CA VAL A 308 -42.16 -75.45 39.72
C VAL A 308 -42.06 -75.04 38.26
N VAL A 309 -43.00 -75.45 37.41
CA VAL A 309 -43.01 -75.06 35.98
C VAL A 309 -43.07 -73.55 35.80
N ILE A 310 -43.93 -72.86 36.56
CA ILE A 310 -44.07 -71.40 36.50
C ILE A 310 -42.82 -70.70 37.04
N ALA A 311 -42.23 -71.20 38.12
CA ALA A 311 -40.99 -70.66 38.66
C ALA A 311 -39.83 -70.80 37.65
N THR A 312 -39.67 -71.97 37.02
CA THR A 312 -38.66 -72.20 35.98
C THR A 312 -38.89 -71.30 34.77
N TRP A 313 -40.13 -71.16 34.31
CA TRP A 313 -40.47 -70.24 33.22
C TRP A 313 -40.11 -68.79 33.57
N TYR A 314 -40.42 -68.35 34.79
CA TYR A 314 -40.12 -66.99 35.25
C TYR A 314 -38.62 -66.72 35.36
N ILE A 315 -37.84 -67.69 35.85
CA ILE A 315 -36.37 -67.59 35.90
C ILE A 315 -35.81 -67.47 34.48
N ASN A 316 -36.28 -68.28 33.53
CA ASN A 316 -35.84 -68.20 32.13
C ASN A 316 -36.24 -66.88 31.47
N TRP A 317 -37.45 -66.38 31.75
CA TRP A 317 -37.90 -65.08 31.27
C TRP A 317 -37.03 -63.94 31.82
N MET A 318 -36.68 -64.01 33.10
CA MET A 318 -35.81 -63.05 33.76
C MET A 318 -34.38 -63.11 33.21
N ASN A 319 -33.80 -64.30 33.05
CA ASN A 319 -32.46 -64.49 32.48
C ASN A 319 -32.38 -63.92 31.06
N ARG A 320 -33.35 -64.24 30.19
CA ARG A 320 -33.40 -63.67 28.83
C ARG A 320 -33.48 -62.15 28.83
N TRP A 321 -34.14 -61.60 29.84
CA TRP A 321 -34.27 -60.15 29.98
C TRP A 321 -32.97 -59.51 30.47
N PHE A 322 -32.29 -60.11 31.46
CA PHE A 322 -30.97 -59.66 31.91
C PHE A 322 -29.90 -59.79 30.83
N GLU A 323 -29.89 -60.90 30.07
CA GLU A 323 -28.98 -61.09 28.93
C GLU A 323 -29.14 -59.97 27.90
N ARG A 324 -30.38 -59.67 27.50
CA ARG A 324 -30.64 -58.54 26.59
C ARG A 324 -30.21 -57.19 27.15
N HIS A 325 -30.31 -57.00 28.46
CA HIS A 325 -29.88 -55.75 29.10
C HIS A 325 -28.37 -55.63 29.15
N ALA A 326 -27.69 -56.71 29.55
CA ALA A 326 -26.23 -56.79 29.52
C ALA A 326 -25.71 -56.59 28.09
N ASP A 327 -26.33 -57.19 27.08
CA ASP A 327 -25.94 -57.05 25.68
C ASP A 327 -26.03 -55.58 25.20
N VAL A 328 -27.10 -54.86 25.54
CA VAL A 328 -27.22 -53.45 25.15
C VAL A 328 -26.22 -52.59 25.91
N GLU A 329 -25.93 -52.90 27.18
CA GLU A 329 -24.90 -52.20 27.95
C GLU A 329 -23.51 -52.43 27.35
N PHE A 330 -23.18 -53.67 26.99
CA PHE A 330 -21.91 -54.00 26.31
C PHE A 330 -21.81 -53.31 24.96
N ARG A 331 -22.89 -53.26 24.17
CA ARG A 331 -22.93 -52.51 22.90
C ARG A 331 -22.69 -51.01 23.10
N LEU A 332 -23.23 -50.41 24.15
CA LEU A 332 -23.01 -48.99 24.44
C LEU A 332 -21.54 -48.71 24.80
N LYS A 333 -20.91 -49.63 25.55
CA LYS A 333 -19.47 -49.55 25.87
C LYS A 333 -18.60 -49.77 24.63
N GLU A 334 -18.97 -50.71 23.78
CA GLU A 334 -18.29 -50.95 22.50
C GLU A 334 -18.41 -49.72 21.58
N LEU A 335 -19.59 -49.11 21.50
CA LEU A 335 -19.82 -47.87 20.74
C LEU A 335 -18.95 -46.71 21.24
N GLU A 336 -18.82 -46.54 22.56
CA GLU A 336 -17.93 -45.52 23.13
C GLU A 336 -16.46 -45.75 22.74
N LEU A 337 -15.99 -47.00 22.82
CA LEU A 337 -14.65 -47.38 22.40
C LEU A 337 -14.44 -47.16 20.90
N ASP A 338 -15.44 -47.48 20.08
CA ASP A 338 -15.39 -47.26 18.65
C ASP A 338 -15.43 -45.77 18.28
N ILE A 339 -16.18 -44.92 18.99
CA ILE A 339 -16.12 -43.46 18.81
C ILE A 339 -14.71 -42.94 19.13
N ASP A 340 -14.07 -43.45 20.18
CA ASP A 340 -12.71 -43.07 20.55
C ASP A 340 -11.67 -43.55 19.53
N ARG A 341 -11.80 -44.79 19.06
CA ARG A 341 -10.95 -45.35 17.99
C ARG A 341 -11.14 -44.59 16.68
N ALA A 342 -12.38 -44.30 16.29
CA ALA A 342 -12.71 -43.52 15.10
C ALA A 342 -12.07 -42.14 15.17
N SER A 343 -12.24 -41.44 16.30
CA SER A 343 -11.62 -40.13 16.51
C SER A 343 -10.11 -40.19 16.34
N TRP A 344 -9.46 -41.23 16.86
CA TRP A 344 -8.03 -41.41 16.72
C TRP A 344 -7.63 -41.68 15.27
N VAL A 345 -8.34 -42.55 14.55
CA VAL A 345 -8.09 -42.82 13.11
C VAL A 345 -8.11 -41.52 12.30
N VAL A 346 -9.14 -40.71 12.49
CA VAL A 346 -9.30 -39.48 11.71
C VAL A 346 -8.26 -38.43 12.14
N GLU A 347 -7.90 -38.35 13.42
CA GLU A 347 -6.82 -37.45 13.88
C GLU A 347 -5.46 -37.87 13.28
N THR A 348 -5.11 -39.16 13.36
CA THR A 348 -3.88 -39.71 12.75
C THR A 348 -3.86 -39.54 11.23
N ALA A 349 -4.99 -39.73 10.55
CA ALA A 349 -5.08 -39.51 9.10
C ALA A 349 -4.84 -38.03 8.71
N PHE A 350 -5.34 -37.09 9.53
CA PHE A 350 -5.09 -35.66 9.33
C PHE A 350 -3.66 -35.27 9.66
N GLU A 351 -3.08 -35.81 10.73
CA GLU A 351 -1.66 -35.61 11.07
C GLU A 351 -0.75 -36.16 9.97
N TRP A 352 -1.08 -37.32 9.39
CA TRP A 352 -0.35 -37.91 8.27
C TRP A 352 -0.40 -37.02 7.03
N LYS A 353 -1.59 -36.53 6.67
CA LYS A 353 -1.78 -35.57 5.57
C LYS A 353 -1.04 -34.24 5.81
N LYS A 354 -0.88 -33.84 7.07
CA LYS A 354 -0.11 -32.64 7.43
C LYS A 354 1.40 -32.89 7.35
N ALA A 355 1.85 -34.11 7.64
CA ALA A 355 3.26 -34.52 7.63
C ALA A 355 3.77 -34.92 6.23
N GLY A 356 2.90 -35.24 5.28
CA GLY A 356 3.27 -35.56 3.90
C GLY A 356 2.09 -35.41 2.92
N GLU A 357 2.39 -35.20 1.63
CA GLU A 357 1.38 -35.04 0.57
C GLU A 357 0.71 -36.37 0.15
N ASP A 358 1.33 -37.50 0.50
CA ASP A 358 0.83 -38.82 0.11
C ASP A 358 -0.35 -39.27 0.99
N ALA A 359 -1.35 -39.87 0.34
CA ALA A 359 -2.46 -40.52 1.03
C ALA A 359 -1.95 -41.61 1.98
N MET A 360 -2.53 -41.67 3.19
CA MET A 360 -2.19 -42.70 4.17
C MET A 360 -2.37 -44.09 3.54
N PRO A 361 -1.38 -45.01 3.67
CA PRO A 361 -1.47 -46.32 3.03
C PRO A 361 -2.75 -47.06 3.39
N ASP A 362 -3.47 -47.53 2.37
CA ASP A 362 -4.78 -48.18 2.54
C ASP A 362 -4.74 -49.34 3.53
N LYS A 363 -3.63 -50.10 3.56
CA LYS A 363 -3.43 -51.20 4.51
C LYS A 363 -3.42 -50.76 5.98
N MET A 364 -2.97 -49.54 6.26
CA MET A 364 -2.95 -48.97 7.61
C MET A 364 -4.32 -48.41 7.98
N LEU A 365 -5.00 -47.71 7.05
CA LEU A 365 -6.40 -47.30 7.21
C LEU A 365 -7.30 -48.51 7.50
N GLU A 366 -7.16 -49.58 6.72
CA GLU A 366 -7.90 -50.82 6.88
C GLU A 366 -7.59 -51.49 8.23
N ALA A 367 -6.33 -51.52 8.67
CA ALA A 367 -5.95 -52.11 9.94
C ALA A 367 -6.55 -51.36 11.15
N ILE A 368 -6.58 -50.03 11.12
CA ILE A 368 -7.08 -49.21 12.25
C ILE A 368 -8.62 -49.12 12.22
N GLY A 369 -9.20 -49.00 11.02
CA GLY A 369 -10.66 -48.96 10.79
C GLY A 369 -11.36 -50.31 10.86
N ARG A 370 -10.61 -51.41 10.99
CA ARG A 370 -11.20 -52.76 11.09
C ARG A 370 -12.13 -52.88 12.30
N ASN A 371 -13.31 -53.45 12.06
CA ASN A 371 -14.37 -53.67 13.06
C ASN A 371 -14.89 -52.39 13.73
N LEU A 372 -14.69 -51.22 13.12
CA LEU A 372 -15.29 -49.99 13.61
C LEU A 372 -16.79 -50.00 13.31
N PHE A 373 -17.64 -49.92 14.35
CA PHE A 373 -19.09 -49.98 14.21
C PHE A 373 -19.60 -51.24 13.49
N ALA A 374 -18.80 -52.31 13.46
CA ALA A 374 -19.24 -53.57 12.90
C ALA A 374 -20.26 -54.21 13.84
N GLY A 375 -21.51 -53.75 13.73
CA GLY A 375 -22.65 -54.40 14.33
C GLY A 375 -22.67 -55.83 13.81
N ARG A 376 -22.48 -56.82 14.69
CA ARG A 376 -22.83 -58.21 14.36
C ARG A 376 -24.23 -58.16 13.76
N GLU A 377 -24.34 -58.57 12.50
CA GLU A 377 -25.61 -58.83 11.83
C GLU A 377 -26.53 -59.47 12.85
N GLU A 378 -27.70 -58.87 13.05
CA GLU A 378 -28.71 -59.41 13.94
C GLU A 378 -28.85 -60.88 13.61
N THR A 379 -28.38 -61.77 14.50
CA THR A 379 -28.81 -63.16 14.46
C THR A 379 -30.33 -63.06 14.38
N PRO A 380 -30.96 -63.46 13.26
CA PRO A 380 -32.37 -63.18 13.04
C PRO A 380 -33.08 -63.71 14.26
N ALA A 381 -33.81 -62.80 14.90
CA ALA A 381 -34.42 -63.01 16.18
C ALA A 381 -34.88 -64.46 16.29
N ALA A 382 -34.37 -65.17 17.29
CA ALA A 382 -35.03 -66.34 17.84
C ALA A 382 -36.40 -65.87 18.40
N GLY A 383 -37.29 -65.48 17.49
CA GLY A 383 -38.68 -65.11 17.68
C GLY A 383 -39.50 -66.38 17.74
N LEU A 384 -39.11 -67.30 18.61
CA LEU A 384 -40.02 -68.32 19.09
C LEU A 384 -40.60 -67.76 20.39
N ASN A 385 -41.84 -67.30 20.28
CA ASN A 385 -42.65 -66.94 21.42
C ASN A 385 -42.70 -68.18 22.33
N PRO A 386 -42.38 -68.11 23.63
CA PRO A 386 -42.41 -69.27 24.51
C PRO A 386 -43.78 -69.97 24.55
N VAL A 387 -44.85 -69.26 24.18
CA VAL A 387 -46.19 -69.82 23.95
C VAL A 387 -46.23 -70.75 22.72
N ASP A 388 -45.50 -70.45 21.64
CA ASP A 388 -45.38 -71.33 20.48
C ASP A 388 -44.52 -72.55 20.78
N GLN A 389 -43.51 -72.43 21.64
CA GLN A 389 -42.75 -73.61 22.10
C GLN A 389 -43.59 -74.48 23.03
N LEU A 390 -44.41 -73.90 23.91
CA LEU A 390 -45.34 -74.64 24.75
C LEU A 390 -46.45 -75.30 23.92
N ALA A 391 -47.01 -74.58 22.94
CA ALA A 391 -48.00 -75.10 22.00
C ALA A 391 -47.40 -76.19 21.11
N SER A 392 -46.16 -76.05 20.65
CA SER A 392 -45.47 -77.07 19.87
C SER A 392 -45.06 -78.28 20.71
N ALA A 393 -44.75 -78.12 22.00
CA ALA A 393 -44.49 -79.23 22.91
C ALA A 393 -45.78 -79.99 23.28
N LEU A 394 -46.90 -79.29 23.49
CA LEU A 394 -48.20 -79.88 23.79
C LEU A 394 -48.90 -80.48 22.56
N LEU A 395 -48.81 -79.85 21.38
CA LEU A 395 -49.35 -80.40 20.12
C LEU A 395 -48.40 -81.37 19.41
N GLY A 396 -47.08 -81.24 19.62
CA GLY A 396 -46.06 -82.01 18.88
C GLY A 396 -45.67 -83.34 19.51
N GLN A 397 -46.13 -83.67 20.72
CA GLN A 397 -45.81 -84.94 21.38
C GLN A 397 -46.66 -86.16 20.93
N ALA A 398 -47.49 -86.05 19.89
CA ALA A 398 -48.38 -87.15 19.49
C ALA A 398 -48.43 -87.51 17.98
N SER A 399 -47.60 -86.95 17.10
CA SER A 399 -47.76 -87.20 15.65
C SER A 399 -46.64 -87.93 14.92
N HIS A 400 -45.37 -87.90 15.34
CA HIS A 400 -44.29 -88.56 14.58
C HIS A 400 -43.20 -89.15 15.48
N ALA A 401 -43.08 -90.48 15.50
CA ALA A 401 -41.93 -91.18 16.05
C ALA A 401 -41.05 -91.67 14.90
N LYS A 402 -39.85 -91.09 14.75
CA LYS A 402 -38.78 -91.59 13.87
C LYS A 402 -37.89 -92.52 14.68
N ILE A 403 -38.06 -93.82 14.49
CA ILE A 403 -37.17 -94.83 15.09
C ILE A 403 -36.24 -95.32 13.97
N ASN A 404 -34.94 -95.22 14.20
CA ASN A 404 -33.90 -95.60 13.26
C ASN A 404 -33.33 -96.96 13.73
N LEU A 405 -33.76 -98.07 13.12
CA LEU A 405 -33.20 -99.40 13.38
C LEU A 405 -32.44 -99.88 12.15
N ALA A 406 -31.16 -100.20 12.34
CA ALA A 406 -30.33 -100.95 11.40
C ALA A 406 -30.39 -100.46 9.92
N GLY A 407 -30.28 -99.15 9.71
CA GLY A 407 -30.10 -98.57 8.36
C GLY A 407 -31.39 -98.38 7.54
N HIS A 408 -32.57 -98.59 8.11
CA HIS A 408 -33.85 -98.28 7.47
C HIS A 408 -34.66 -97.28 8.29
N GLN A 409 -35.02 -96.16 7.64
CA GLN A 409 -35.92 -95.15 8.21
C GLN A 409 -37.37 -95.54 7.91
N ILE A 410 -38.12 -95.90 8.95
CA ILE A 410 -39.56 -96.16 8.83
C ILE A 410 -40.30 -95.01 9.53
N GLU A 411 -41.02 -94.21 8.76
CA GLU A 411 -41.90 -93.17 9.28
C GLU A 411 -43.27 -93.77 9.64
N PHE A 412 -43.65 -93.70 10.92
CA PHE A 412 -44.98 -94.10 11.36
C PHE A 412 -45.91 -92.88 11.36
N ASP A 413 -46.88 -92.86 10.42
CA ASP A 413 -47.97 -91.89 10.37
C ASP A 413 -49.16 -92.34 11.26
N ARG A 414 -49.99 -91.39 11.70
CA ARG A 414 -51.13 -91.57 12.64
C ARG A 414 -52.12 -92.66 12.20
N LYS A 415 -52.23 -92.91 10.89
CA LYS A 415 -53.04 -94.02 10.33
C LYS A 415 -52.40 -95.40 10.51
N ALA A 416 -51.07 -95.49 10.56
CA ALA A 416 -50.33 -96.74 10.75
C ALA A 416 -50.36 -97.18 12.21
N LEU A 417 -50.15 -96.26 13.17
CA LEU A 417 -50.25 -96.55 14.60
C LEU A 417 -51.66 -96.98 15.03
N LYS A 418 -52.70 -96.39 14.43
CA LYS A 418 -54.10 -96.77 14.69
C LYS A 418 -54.50 -98.12 14.08
N ARG A 419 -53.74 -98.62 13.09
CA ARG A 419 -53.88 -99.97 12.52
C ARG A 419 -53.08 -101.00 13.31
N ALA A 420 -51.90 -100.64 13.82
CA ALA A 420 -51.09 -101.50 14.67
C ALA A 420 -51.78 -101.77 16.02
N GLY A 421 -52.40 -100.77 16.65
CA GLY A 421 -53.19 -100.96 17.88
C GLY A 421 -54.57 -101.59 17.70
N LYS A 422 -54.91 -102.07 16.49
CA LYS A 422 -56.14 -102.81 16.18
C LYS A 422 -55.88 -104.24 15.69
N ALA A 423 -54.61 -104.66 15.70
CA ALA A 423 -54.19 -106.03 15.49
C ALA A 423 -53.57 -106.55 16.80
N GLU A 424 -54.36 -106.54 17.86
CA GLU A 424 -54.27 -107.43 19.03
C GLU A 424 -55.67 -107.89 19.38
#